data_AF-A0A0G1SL92-F1
#
_entry.id   AF-A0A0G1SL92-F1
#
_cell.length_a   1.000
_cell.length_b   1.000
_cell.length_c   1.000
_cell.angle_alpha   90.00
_cell.angle_beta   90.00
_cell.angle_gamma   90.00
#
_symmetry.space_group_name_H-M   'P 1'
#
loop_
_entity.id
_entity.type
_entity.pdbx_description
1 polymer ?
#
loop_
_entity_poly.entity_id
_entity_poly.type
_entity_poly.pdbx_seq_one_letter_code
_entity_poly.pdbx_strand_id
1 'polypeptide(L)'
;MPEGTFETALLYVREVFSEETMGVGDTEFWVEIEKKAGLFNGSSKEAIFQFYLRGSTHVTLATALLKSFPRYRAGIGLGDIGSVERETMTSRLAAVIYEDFPPRYKRTHRKDAYS
;
A
#
# COMPACT_ATOMS: atom_id res chain seq x y z
N MET A 1 -5.62 -13.26 -9.43
CA MET A 1 -4.48 -12.83 -8.61
C MET A 1 -4.28 -13.94 -7.61
N PRO A 2 -3.04 -14.37 -7.37
CA PRO A 2 -2.76 -15.40 -6.38
C PRO A 2 -3.33 -15.00 -5.02
N GLU A 3 -3.69 -16.00 -4.21
CA GLU A 3 -4.08 -15.79 -2.82
C GLU A 3 -2.91 -15.18 -2.03
N GLY A 4 -3.22 -14.35 -1.04
CA GLY A 4 -2.21 -13.67 -0.22
C GLY A 4 -1.51 -12.48 -0.88
N THR A 5 -1.60 -12.28 -2.19
CA THR A 5 -0.93 -11.16 -2.89
C THR A 5 -1.33 -9.79 -2.34
N PHE A 6 -2.60 -9.62 -1.98
CA PHE A 6 -3.08 -8.36 -1.42
C PHE A 6 -2.55 -8.14 0.00
N GLU A 7 -2.56 -9.16 0.82
CA GLU A 7 -2.02 -9.13 2.18
C GLU A 7 -0.52 -8.92 2.20
N THR A 8 0.23 -9.53 1.27
CA THR A 8 1.66 -9.22 1.07
C THR A 8 1.87 -7.74 0.75
N ALA A 9 1.00 -7.14 -0.09
CA ALA A 9 1.08 -5.71 -0.36
C ALA A 9 0.63 -4.83 0.83
N LEU A 10 -0.29 -5.30 1.67
CA LEU A 10 -0.71 -4.59 2.89
C LEU A 10 0.40 -4.46 3.93
N LEU A 11 1.39 -5.38 3.94
CA LEU A 11 2.53 -5.30 4.86
C LEU A 11 3.36 -4.03 4.67
N TYR A 12 3.40 -3.43 3.47
CA TYR A 12 4.03 -2.12 3.24
C TYR A 12 3.40 -1.02 4.10
N VAL A 13 2.10 -1.12 4.42
CA VAL A 13 1.43 -0.13 5.26
C VAL A 13 1.97 -0.18 6.69
N ARG A 14 2.25 -1.40 7.19
CA ARG A 14 2.85 -1.60 8.52
C ARG A 14 4.27 -1.04 8.61
N GLU A 15 5.03 -1.14 7.53
CA GLU A 15 6.40 -0.62 7.48
C GLU A 15 6.42 0.93 7.46
N VAL A 16 5.39 1.55 6.87
CA VAL A 16 5.35 3.01 6.65
C VAL A 16 4.66 3.78 7.78
N PHE A 17 3.65 3.17 8.42
CA PHE A 17 2.80 3.84 9.42
C PHE A 17 2.77 3.07 10.73
N SER A 18 2.71 3.83 11.84
CA SER A 18 2.52 3.24 13.15
C SER A 18 1.12 2.65 13.31
N GLU A 19 0.99 1.69 14.22
CA GLU A 19 -0.30 1.12 14.64
C GLU A 19 -1.28 2.20 15.11
N GLU A 20 -0.79 3.21 15.83
CA GLU A 20 -1.57 4.38 16.23
C GLU A 20 -2.14 5.12 15.00
N THR A 21 -1.30 5.40 14.00
CA THR A 21 -1.70 6.09 12.77
C THR A 21 -2.79 5.31 12.04
N MET A 22 -2.67 3.99 11.98
CA MET A 22 -3.59 3.12 11.24
C MET A 22 -4.80 2.66 12.06
N GLY A 23 -4.79 2.89 13.37
CA GLY A 23 -5.86 2.49 14.29
C GLY A 23 -6.03 0.99 14.44
N VAL A 24 -4.95 0.23 14.23
CA VAL A 24 -4.92 -1.23 14.36
C VAL A 24 -3.94 -1.55 15.47
N GLY A 25 -4.46 -1.63 16.70
CA GLY A 25 -3.66 -1.76 17.91
C GLY A 25 -3.35 -3.20 18.33
N ASP A 26 -3.97 -4.19 17.71
CA ASP A 26 -3.82 -5.57 18.15
C ASP A 26 -2.88 -6.35 17.23
N THR A 27 -1.90 -7.01 17.85
CA THR A 27 -1.01 -7.99 17.21
C THR A 27 -1.81 -9.02 16.39
N GLU A 28 -3.03 -9.36 16.82
CA GLU A 28 -3.93 -10.29 16.13
C GLU A 28 -4.29 -9.83 14.71
N PHE A 29 -4.52 -8.53 14.48
CA PHE A 29 -4.86 -8.02 13.15
C PHE A 29 -3.72 -8.30 12.17
N TRP A 30 -2.48 -7.97 12.57
CA TRP A 30 -1.31 -8.18 11.73
C TRP A 30 -0.97 -9.66 11.57
N VAL A 31 -1.16 -10.48 12.60
CA VAL A 31 -0.96 -11.94 12.52
C VAL A 31 -1.87 -12.57 11.46
N GLU A 32 -3.14 -12.17 11.38
CA GLU A 32 -4.04 -12.70 10.34
C GLU A 32 -3.64 -12.24 8.92
N ILE A 33 -3.15 -11.00 8.79
CA ILE A 33 -2.58 -10.53 7.51
C ILE A 33 -1.33 -11.32 7.15
N GLU A 34 -0.42 -11.53 8.09
CA GLU A 34 0.82 -12.29 7.87
C GLU A 34 0.54 -13.74 7.48
N LYS A 35 -0.42 -14.41 8.14
CA LYS A 35 -0.84 -15.77 7.77
C LYS A 35 -1.32 -15.83 6.32
N LYS A 36 -2.18 -14.89 5.91
CA LYS A 36 -2.68 -14.82 4.54
C LYS A 36 -1.59 -14.45 3.54
N ALA A 37 -0.71 -13.52 3.90
CA ALA A 37 0.45 -13.17 3.09
C ALA A 37 1.37 -14.38 2.89
N GLY A 38 1.48 -15.25 3.90
CA GLY A 38 2.23 -16.51 3.82
C GLY A 38 1.65 -17.55 2.86
N LEU A 39 0.40 -17.39 2.41
CA LEU A 39 -0.18 -18.21 1.33
C LEU A 39 0.35 -17.81 -0.05
N PHE A 40 0.93 -16.62 -0.17
CA PHE A 40 1.56 -16.16 -1.39
C PHE A 40 2.96 -16.76 -1.53
N ASN A 41 3.12 -17.71 -2.45
CA ASN A 41 4.40 -18.33 -2.78
C ASN A 41 5.27 -17.41 -3.66
N GLY A 42 5.54 -16.19 -3.18
CA GLY A 42 6.35 -15.19 -3.88
C GLY A 42 6.81 -14.07 -2.95
N SER A 43 7.75 -13.26 -3.44
CA SER A 43 8.29 -12.09 -2.75
C SER A 43 7.34 -10.89 -2.79
N SER A 44 7.53 -9.92 -1.88
CA SER A 44 6.79 -8.65 -1.89
C SER A 44 6.84 -7.95 -3.26
N LYS A 45 8.00 -8.00 -3.92
CA LYS A 45 8.17 -7.47 -5.27
C LYS A 45 7.33 -8.18 -6.32
N GLU A 46 7.23 -9.51 -6.24
CA GLU A 46 6.34 -10.28 -7.11
C GLU A 46 4.87 -9.98 -6.85
N ALA A 47 4.49 -9.72 -5.59
CA ALA A 47 3.14 -9.27 -5.26
C ALA A 47 2.83 -7.91 -5.89
N ILE A 48 3.73 -6.92 -5.78
CA ILE A 48 3.62 -5.62 -6.46
C ILE A 48 3.53 -5.79 -7.98
N PHE A 49 4.31 -6.72 -8.55
CA PHE A 49 4.26 -7.02 -9.98
C PHE A 49 2.89 -7.52 -10.44
N GLN A 50 2.17 -8.32 -9.63
CA GLN A 50 0.80 -8.74 -9.95
C GLN A 50 -0.17 -7.55 -10.09
N PHE A 51 0.00 -6.50 -9.28
CA PHE A 51 -0.79 -5.27 -9.39
C PHE A 51 -0.40 -4.46 -10.64
N TYR A 52 0.89 -4.38 -10.94
CA TYR A 52 1.37 -3.75 -12.18
C TYR A 52 0.81 -4.43 -13.44
N LEU A 53 0.80 -5.77 -13.50
CA LEU A 53 0.24 -6.54 -14.61
C LEU A 53 -1.26 -6.26 -14.83
N ARG A 54 -1.96 -5.82 -13.78
CA ARG A 54 -3.37 -5.42 -13.83
C ARG A 54 -3.58 -3.92 -14.10
N GLY A 55 -2.52 -3.19 -14.39
CA GLY A 55 -2.58 -1.75 -14.69
C GLY A 55 -2.70 -0.86 -13.46
N SER A 56 -2.49 -1.38 -12.25
CA SER A 56 -2.43 -0.52 -11.05
C SER A 56 -1.12 0.26 -11.04
N THR A 57 -1.21 1.56 -10.75
CA THR A 57 -0.06 2.42 -10.45
C THR A 57 0.33 2.31 -8.97
N HIS A 58 1.55 2.70 -8.61
CA HIS A 58 1.98 2.76 -7.22
C HIS A 58 1.06 3.63 -6.34
N VAL A 59 0.58 4.77 -6.87
CA VAL A 59 -0.35 5.68 -6.17
C VAL A 59 -1.75 5.06 -5.99
N THR A 60 -2.29 4.42 -7.02
CA THR A 60 -3.61 3.78 -6.93
C THR A 60 -3.58 2.58 -6.00
N LEU A 61 -2.50 1.80 -6.02
CA LEU A 61 -2.27 0.71 -5.08
C LEU A 61 -2.14 1.22 -3.65
N ALA A 62 -1.29 2.22 -3.39
CA ALA A 62 -1.15 2.84 -2.06
C ALA A 62 -2.50 3.32 -1.51
N THR A 63 -3.30 3.99 -2.35
CA THR A 63 -4.64 4.45 -1.98
C THR A 63 -5.57 3.29 -1.63
N ALA A 64 -5.55 2.20 -2.40
CA ALA A 64 -6.36 1.02 -2.13
C ALA A 64 -5.97 0.34 -0.81
N LEU A 65 -4.67 0.23 -0.54
CA LEU A 65 -4.15 -0.35 0.70
C LEU A 65 -4.57 0.48 1.91
N LEU A 66 -4.39 1.81 1.88
CA LEU A 66 -4.82 2.70 2.96
C LEU A 66 -6.34 2.63 3.23
N LYS A 67 -7.14 2.52 2.17
CA LYS A 67 -8.61 2.35 2.29
C LYS A 67 -9.02 1.03 2.97
N SER A 68 -8.12 0.07 3.14
CA SER A 68 -8.41 -1.16 3.86
C SER A 68 -8.53 -0.94 5.36
N PHE A 69 -7.98 0.17 5.87
CA PHE A 69 -7.94 0.47 7.30
C PHE A 69 -9.21 1.23 7.72
N PRO A 70 -9.99 0.72 8.69
CA PRO A 70 -11.20 1.36 9.17
C PRO A 70 -10.97 2.79 9.67
N ARG A 71 -9.90 3.04 10.44
CA ARG A 71 -9.59 4.38 10.98
C ARG A 71 -9.32 5.39 9.86
N TYR A 72 -8.58 5.00 8.83
CA TYR A 72 -8.34 5.87 7.68
C TYR A 72 -9.65 6.24 6.97
N ARG A 73 -10.53 5.25 6.72
CA ARG A 73 -11.84 5.51 6.11
C ARG A 73 -12.75 6.38 6.98
N ALA A 74 -12.80 6.09 8.28
CA ALA A 74 -13.61 6.83 9.24
C ALA A 74 -13.10 8.27 9.40
N GLY A 75 -11.79 8.47 9.54
CA GLY A 75 -11.18 9.79 9.65
C GLY A 75 -11.45 10.67 8.43
N ILE A 76 -11.47 10.08 7.22
CA ILE A 76 -11.89 10.82 6.01
C ILE A 76 -13.39 11.18 6.09
N GLY A 77 -14.24 10.23 6.50
CA GLY A 77 -15.69 10.43 6.57
C GLY A 77 -16.11 11.46 7.63
N LEU A 78 -15.38 11.55 8.73
CA LEU A 78 -15.60 12.48 9.83
C LEU A 78 -14.93 13.84 9.60
N GLY A 79 -14.03 13.94 8.62
CA GLY A 79 -13.28 15.16 8.32
C GLY A 79 -12.00 15.33 9.15
N ASP A 80 -11.65 14.35 10.00
CA ASP A 80 -10.42 14.34 10.79
C ASP A 80 -9.17 14.24 9.90
N ILE A 81 -9.26 13.48 8.80
CA ILE A 81 -8.20 13.36 7.80
C ILE A 81 -8.56 14.25 6.60
N GLY A 82 -7.91 15.40 6.52
CA GLY A 82 -8.07 16.35 5.42
C GLY A 82 -7.47 15.86 4.10
N SER A 83 -7.74 16.58 3.00
CA SER A 83 -7.21 16.26 1.67
C SER A 83 -5.68 16.24 1.64
N VAL A 84 -5.03 17.20 2.31
CA VAL A 84 -3.57 17.32 2.38
C VAL A 84 -2.95 16.15 3.14
N GLU A 85 -3.52 15.77 4.28
CA GLU A 85 -3.05 14.62 5.05
C GLU A 85 -3.25 13.32 4.27
N ARG A 86 -4.40 13.19 3.59
CA ARG A 86 -4.68 12.05 2.71
C ARG A 86 -3.63 11.90 1.62
N GLU A 87 -3.30 12.99 0.94
CA GLU A 87 -2.28 13.03 -0.11
C GLU A 87 -0.89 12.72 0.46
N THR A 88 -0.59 13.24 1.65
CA THR A 88 0.68 12.97 2.34
C THR A 88 0.82 11.49 2.68
N MET A 89 -0.21 10.86 3.26
CA MET A 89 -0.21 9.42 3.57
C MET A 89 -0.07 8.59 2.28
N THR A 90 -0.90 8.87 1.27
CA THR A 90 -0.82 8.16 -0.01
C THR A 90 0.56 8.30 -0.64
N SER A 91 1.14 9.50 -0.64
CA SER A 91 2.47 9.76 -1.24
C SER A 91 3.58 9.01 -0.51
N ARG A 92 3.57 8.99 0.82
CA ARG A 92 4.54 8.25 1.64
C ARG A 92 4.52 6.76 1.33
N LEU A 93 3.33 6.16 1.30
CA LEU A 93 3.18 4.74 0.99
C LEU A 93 3.52 4.44 -0.47
N ALA A 94 3.08 5.29 -1.40
CA ALA A 94 3.34 5.16 -2.81
C ALA A 94 4.85 5.19 -3.11
N ALA A 95 5.62 6.02 -2.40
CA ALA A 95 7.08 6.09 -2.56
C ALA A 95 7.77 4.77 -2.21
N VAL A 96 7.37 4.10 -1.12
CA VAL A 96 7.95 2.80 -0.74
C VAL A 96 7.54 1.71 -1.73
N ILE A 97 6.25 1.65 -2.09
CA ILE A 97 5.74 0.70 -3.08
C ILE A 97 6.41 0.89 -4.44
N TYR A 98 6.66 2.14 -4.84
CA TYR A 98 7.33 2.48 -6.09
C TYR A 98 8.68 1.79 -6.21
N GLU A 99 9.40 1.58 -5.11
CA GLU A 99 10.71 0.93 -5.16
C GLU A 99 10.66 -0.52 -5.66
N ASP A 100 9.54 -1.20 -5.50
CA ASP A 100 9.33 -2.56 -5.99
C ASP A 100 8.56 -2.64 -7.30
N PHE A 101 8.11 -1.51 -7.85
CA PHE A 101 7.55 -1.48 -9.19
C PHE A 101 8.59 -1.81 -10.27
N PRO A 102 8.17 -2.39 -11.42
CA PRO A 102 9.11 -2.80 -12.47
C PRO A 102 9.94 -1.66 -13.03
N PRO A 103 11.20 -1.91 -13.45
CA PRO A 103 12.07 -0.88 -14.02
C PRO A 103 11.44 -0.12 -15.20
N ARG A 104 10.65 -0.79 -16.04
CA ARG A 104 9.93 -0.16 -17.15
C ARG A 104 8.95 0.92 -16.67
N TYR A 105 8.22 0.64 -15.59
CA TYR A 105 7.29 1.60 -14.98
C TYR A 105 8.06 2.82 -14.44
N LYS A 106 9.15 2.57 -13.71
CA LYS A 106 10.00 3.62 -13.13
C LYS A 106 10.60 4.55 -14.19
N ARG A 107 11.04 4.01 -15.34
CA ARG A 107 11.62 4.81 -16.44
C ARG A 107 10.62 5.81 -17.03
N THR A 108 9.35 5.43 -17.12
CA THR A 108 8.30 6.32 -17.61
C THR A 108 8.04 7.47 -16.64
N HIS A 109 7.93 7.17 -15.35
CA HIS A 109 7.57 8.17 -14.32
C HIS A 109 8.76 9.04 -13.88
N ARG A 110 10.01 8.60 -14.12
CA ARG A 110 11.21 9.43 -13.88
C ARG A 110 11.35 10.57 -14.90
N LYS A 111 10.79 10.44 -16.11
CA LYS A 111 10.84 11.51 -17.11
C LYS A 111 9.96 12.70 -16.72
N ASP A 112 8.86 12.45 -16.02
CA ASP A 112 7.92 13.49 -15.59
C ASP A 112 8.46 14.32 -14.40
N ALA A 113 9.54 13.90 -13.75
CA ALA A 113 10.19 14.64 -12.66
C ALA A 113 11.25 15.65 -13.15
N TYR A 114 11.56 15.69 -14.45
CA TYR A 114 12.61 16.52 -15.05
C TYR A 114 12.18 17.17 -16.38
N SER A 115 10.88 17.34 -16.65
CA SER A 115 10.36 18.06 -17.81
C SER A 115 9.46 19.21 -17.40
#